data_AF-M0E8S2-F1
#
_entry.id   AF-M0E8S2-F1
#
_cell.length_a   1.000
_cell.length_b   1.000
_cell.length_c   1.000
_cell.angle_alpha   90.00
_cell.angle_beta   90.00
_cell.angle_gamma   90.00
#
_symmetry.space_group_name_H-M   'P 1'
#
loop_
_entity.id
_entity.type
_entity.pdbx_description
1 polymer ?
#
loop_
_entity_poly.entity_id
_entity_poly.type
_entity_poly.pdbx_seq_one_letter_code
_entity_poly.pdbx_strand_id
1 'polypeptide(L)'
;MSTDRSDGNAARSEGDHDELGAPPDPERLRRRLRRRTDAIERREVAEAVSVLDARGDLTDDQRETVREFGSALVEALTAAPEQALERAARTEGARERGRARAVRRLFDLDEV
;
A
#
# COMPACT_ATOMS: atom_id res chain seq x y z
N MET A 1 55.41 19.63 -16.37
CA MET A 1 54.97 18.41 -15.69
C MET A 1 53.48 18.25 -15.92
N SER A 2 53.08 17.06 -16.34
CA SER A 2 51.75 16.71 -16.85
C SER A 2 50.66 16.71 -15.78
N THR A 3 49.50 17.24 -16.16
CA THR A 3 48.12 16.98 -15.72
C THR A 3 47.95 16.05 -14.52
N ASP A 4 47.58 16.64 -13.37
CA ASP A 4 46.90 15.91 -12.30
C ASP A 4 45.39 15.90 -12.55
N ARG A 5 44.79 14.76 -12.28
CA ARG A 5 43.52 14.31 -12.85
C ARG A 5 42.33 15.00 -12.21
N SER A 6 41.41 15.45 -13.07
CA SER A 6 40.03 15.72 -12.71
C SER A 6 39.36 14.42 -12.23
N ASP A 7 39.26 14.22 -10.92
CA ASP A 7 38.31 13.29 -10.35
C ASP A 7 37.00 14.03 -10.08
N GLY A 8 36.23 14.15 -11.17
CA GLY A 8 34.79 14.30 -11.07
C GLY A 8 34.20 12.99 -10.54
N ASN A 9 34.18 12.81 -9.23
CA ASN A 9 33.29 11.84 -8.62
C ASN A 9 31.98 12.55 -8.35
N ALA A 10 31.07 12.43 -9.32
CA ALA A 10 29.67 12.73 -9.18
C ALA A 10 29.18 12.15 -7.85
N ALA A 11 29.00 13.05 -6.87
CA ALA A 11 28.11 12.79 -5.76
C ALA A 11 26.79 12.38 -6.41
N ARG A 12 26.53 11.07 -6.38
CA ARG A 12 25.28 10.47 -6.78
C ARG A 12 24.21 11.30 -6.11
N SER A 13 23.42 12.02 -6.89
CA SER A 13 22.19 12.64 -6.42
C SER A 13 21.39 11.54 -5.74
N GLU A 14 21.46 11.52 -4.40
CA GLU A 14 20.48 10.84 -3.57
C GLU A 14 19.16 11.50 -3.96
N GLY A 15 18.39 10.74 -4.73
CA GLY A 15 17.21 11.21 -5.43
C GLY A 15 16.20 11.82 -4.49
N ASP A 16 15.51 12.82 -5.02
CA ASP A 16 14.31 13.42 -4.45
C ASP A 16 14.39 13.64 -2.95
N HIS A 17 14.95 14.79 -2.59
CA HIS A 17 14.36 15.57 -1.53
C HIS A 17 12.91 15.89 -1.95
N ASP A 18 12.05 14.88 -1.75
CA ASP A 18 10.59 14.88 -1.73
C ASP A 18 10.20 16.23 -1.13
N GLU A 19 9.61 17.09 -1.99
CA GLU A 19 9.10 18.40 -1.64
C GLU A 19 8.53 18.38 -0.21
N LEU A 20 9.03 19.32 0.60
CA LEU A 20 8.78 19.45 2.04
C LEU A 20 7.32 19.83 2.33
N GLY A 21 6.38 18.96 1.97
CA GLY A 21 5.05 18.91 2.57
C GLY A 21 5.15 18.28 3.96
N ALA A 22 4.24 18.67 4.86
CA ALA A 22 4.11 18.01 6.15
C ALA A 22 4.01 16.49 5.94
N PRO A 23 4.70 15.67 6.76
CA PRO A 23 4.63 14.21 6.63
C PRO A 23 3.15 13.79 6.65
N PRO A 24 2.71 12.94 5.70
CA PRO A 24 1.31 12.58 5.59
C PRO A 24 0.83 11.92 6.88
N ASP A 25 -0.33 12.35 7.40
CA ASP A 25 -0.94 11.80 8.61
C ASP A 25 -1.09 10.27 8.47
N PRO A 26 -0.35 9.46 9.25
CA PRO A 26 -0.36 8.01 9.13
C PRO A 26 -1.74 7.40 9.41
N GLU A 27 -2.55 8.01 10.27
CA GLU A 27 -3.88 7.51 10.58
C GLU A 27 -4.86 7.79 9.43
N ARG A 28 -4.70 8.93 8.75
CA ARG A 28 -5.42 9.23 7.51
C ARG A 28 -5.03 8.26 6.39
N LEU A 29 -3.73 7.95 6.25
CA LEU A 29 -3.26 6.95 5.30
C LEU A 29 -3.84 5.57 5.61
N ARG A 30 -3.91 5.17 6.88
CA ARG A 30 -4.48 3.87 7.27
C ARG A 30 -5.96 3.77 6.90
N ARG A 31 -6.73 4.82 7.16
CA ARG A 31 -8.14 4.90 6.74
C ARG A 31 -8.32 4.85 5.22
N ARG A 32 -7.40 5.46 4.46
CA ARG A 32 -7.42 5.39 2.99
C ARG A 32 -7.07 4.00 2.48
N LEU A 33 -6.05 3.37 3.06
CA LEU A 33 -5.67 2.00 2.73
C LEU A 33 -6.87 1.06 2.87
N ARG A 34 -7.53 1.09 4.04
CA ARG A 34 -8.75 0.30 4.29
C ARG A 34 -9.83 0.53 3.25
N ARG A 35 -10.22 1.78 3.00
CA ARG A 35 -11.24 2.08 1.99
C ARG A 35 -10.88 1.56 0.60
N ARG A 36 -9.59 1.66 0.22
CA ARG A 36 -9.11 1.17 -1.07
C ARG A 36 -9.13 -0.35 -1.13
N THR A 37 -8.70 -1.02 -0.07
CA THR A 37 -8.69 -2.49 -0.01
C THR A 37 -10.12 -3.04 0.03
N ASP A 38 -11.05 -2.41 0.77
CA ASP A 38 -12.47 -2.78 0.77
C ASP A 38 -13.11 -2.61 -0.61
N ALA A 39 -12.69 -1.59 -1.38
CA ALA A 39 -13.17 -1.38 -2.75
C ALA A 39 -12.65 -2.45 -3.70
N ILE A 40 -11.38 -2.84 -3.57
CA ILE A 40 -10.77 -3.93 -4.34
C ILE A 40 -11.47 -5.24 -3.98
N GLU A 41 -11.55 -5.59 -2.70
CA GLU A 41 -12.19 -6.81 -2.22
C GLU A 41 -13.59 -6.98 -2.78
N ARG A 42 -14.45 -5.97 -2.62
CA ARG A 42 -15.83 -6.03 -3.12
C ARG A 42 -15.90 -6.26 -4.63
N ARG A 43 -15.03 -5.61 -5.40
CA ARG A 43 -14.99 -5.79 -6.86
C ARG A 43 -14.55 -7.21 -7.22
N GLU A 44 -13.42 -7.65 -6.69
CA GLU A 44 -12.82 -8.94 -7.04
C GLU A 44 -13.67 -10.12 -6.54
N VAL A 45 -14.23 -10.03 -5.33
CA VAL A 45 -15.14 -11.06 -4.80
C VAL A 45 -16.43 -11.12 -5.60
N ALA A 46 -17.01 -9.97 -5.98
CA ALA A 46 -18.21 -9.96 -6.82
C ALA A 46 -17.94 -10.57 -8.20
N GLU A 47 -16.79 -10.26 -8.82
CA GLU A 47 -16.38 -10.84 -10.08
C GLU A 47 -16.15 -12.36 -9.95
N ALA A 48 -15.44 -12.81 -8.92
CA ALA A 48 -15.20 -14.22 -8.66
C ALA A 48 -16.52 -14.99 -8.48
N VAL A 49 -17.43 -14.46 -7.66
CA VAL A 49 -18.78 -15.05 -7.49
C VAL A 49 -19.49 -15.11 -8.84
N SER A 50 -19.51 -14.03 -9.62
CA SER A 50 -20.17 -14.00 -10.93
C SER A 50 -19.61 -15.03 -11.90
N VAL A 51 -18.29 -15.19 -11.97
CA VAL A 51 -17.61 -16.14 -12.87
C VAL A 51 -17.89 -17.59 -12.45
N LEU A 52 -17.90 -17.86 -11.15
CA LEU A 52 -18.19 -19.19 -10.62
C LEU A 52 -19.67 -19.56 -10.78
N ASP A 53 -20.57 -18.59 -10.58
CA ASP A 53 -22.01 -18.78 -10.72
C ASP A 53 -22.40 -19.15 -12.15
N ALA A 54 -21.77 -18.50 -13.14
CA ALA A 54 -21.97 -18.81 -14.56
C ALA A 54 -21.58 -20.25 -14.95
N ARG A 55 -20.88 -21.00 -14.09
CA ARG A 55 -20.46 -22.38 -14.36
C ARG A 55 -21.42 -23.44 -13.80
N GLY A 56 -22.42 -23.06 -13.01
CA GLY A 56 -23.40 -24.04 -12.53
C GLY A 56 -24.15 -23.67 -11.26
N ASP A 57 -24.55 -22.40 -11.11
CA ASP A 57 -25.36 -21.87 -10.00
C ASP A 57 -24.79 -22.21 -8.61
N LEU A 58 -24.07 -21.24 -8.02
CA LEU A 58 -23.55 -21.39 -6.68
C LEU A 58 -24.65 -21.39 -5.64
N THR A 59 -24.54 -22.31 -4.66
CA THR A 59 -25.33 -22.25 -3.43
C THR A 59 -24.92 -21.06 -2.57
N ASP A 60 -25.77 -20.66 -1.64
CA ASP A 60 -25.48 -19.55 -0.71
C ASP A 60 -24.19 -19.82 0.10
N ASP A 61 -24.02 -21.05 0.62
CA ASP A 61 -22.82 -21.47 1.36
C ASP A 61 -21.54 -21.36 0.52
N GLN A 62 -21.61 -21.69 -0.77
CA GLN A 62 -20.46 -21.57 -1.68
C GLN A 62 -20.12 -20.10 -1.94
N ARG A 63 -21.13 -19.24 -2.11
CA ARG A 63 -20.92 -17.79 -2.24
C ARG A 63 -20.31 -17.20 -0.97
N GLU A 64 -20.77 -17.64 0.19
CA GLU A 64 -20.21 -17.24 1.49
C GLU A 64 -18.74 -17.67 1.61
N THR A 65 -18.43 -18.91 1.27
CA THR A 65 -17.04 -19.42 1.26
C THR A 65 -16.11 -18.54 0.42
N VAL A 66 -16.57 -18.08 -0.76
CA VAL A 66 -15.77 -17.17 -1.62
C VAL A 66 -15.58 -15.80 -0.98
N ARG A 67 -16.59 -15.26 -0.29
CA ARG A 67 -16.51 -13.99 0.44
C ARG A 67 -15.53 -14.08 1.61
N GLU A 68 -15.62 -15.14 2.42
CA GLU A 68 -14.70 -15.39 3.52
C GLU A 68 -13.26 -15.54 3.03
N PHE A 69 -13.06 -16.25 1.92
CA PHE A 69 -11.75 -16.37 1.29
C PHE A 69 -11.19 -15.01 0.86
N GLY A 70 -12.01 -14.15 0.25
CA GLY A 70 -11.65 -12.78 -0.09
C GLY A 70 -11.22 -11.96 1.13
N SER A 71 -12.02 -11.98 2.19
CA SER A 71 -11.74 -11.28 3.46
C SER A 71 -10.41 -11.75 4.06
N ALA A 72 -10.18 -13.08 4.13
CA ALA A 72 -8.96 -13.64 4.68
C ALA A 72 -7.70 -13.22 3.89
N LEU A 73 -7.79 -13.15 2.56
CA LEU A 73 -6.69 -12.66 1.72
C LEU A 73 -6.39 -11.19 1.98
N VAL A 74 -7.43 -10.35 2.09
CA VAL A 74 -7.28 -8.92 2.36
C VAL A 74 -6.63 -8.69 3.73
N GLU A 75 -7.12 -9.36 4.77
CA GLU A 75 -6.53 -9.29 6.12
C GLU A 75 -5.05 -9.69 6.10
N ALA A 76 -4.72 -10.81 5.48
CA ALA A 76 -3.34 -11.31 5.41
C ALA A 76 -2.40 -10.34 4.66
N LEU A 77 -2.83 -9.78 3.53
CA LEU A 77 -2.01 -8.89 2.70
C LEU A 77 -1.86 -7.48 3.29
N THR A 78 -2.87 -7.01 4.03
CA THR A 78 -2.89 -5.63 4.56
C THR A 78 -2.33 -5.49 5.97
N ALA A 79 -2.18 -6.59 6.71
CA ALA A 79 -1.67 -6.56 8.08
C ALA A 79 -0.32 -5.82 8.22
N ALA A 80 0.65 -6.12 7.35
CA ALA A 80 1.97 -5.51 7.39
C ALA A 80 1.96 -4.00 7.09
N PRO A 81 1.33 -3.50 6.00
CA PRO A 81 1.25 -2.07 5.74
C PRO A 81 0.42 -1.32 6.80
N GLU A 82 -0.65 -1.90 7.33
CA GLU A 82 -1.40 -1.29 8.44
C GLU A 82 -0.52 -1.10 9.68
N GLN A 83 0.24 -2.12 10.07
CA GLN A 83 1.14 -2.05 11.23
C GLN A 83 2.30 -1.07 10.99
N ALA A 84 2.75 -0.89 9.74
CA ALA A 84 3.75 0.10 9.41
C ALA A 84 3.23 1.53 9.61
N LEU A 85 1.98 1.80 9.21
CA LEU A 85 1.31 3.08 9.41
C LEU A 85 1.01 3.35 10.89
N GLU A 86 0.57 2.34 11.63
CA GLU A 86 0.35 2.42 13.08
C GLU A 86 1.64 2.77 13.83
N ARG A 87 2.77 2.17 13.45
CA ARG A 87 4.08 2.53 14.02
C ARG A 87 4.49 3.95 13.68
N ALA A 88 4.23 4.41 12.46
CA ALA A 88 4.49 5.79 12.06
C ALA A 88 3.60 6.80 12.80
N ALA A 89 2.38 6.44 13.19
CA ALA A 89 1.51 7.29 14.01
C ALA A 89 2.05 7.46 15.44
N ARG A 90 2.76 6.46 15.97
CA ARG A 90 3.29 6.46 17.34
C ARG A 90 4.71 7.01 17.47
N THR A 91 5.47 7.08 16.38
CA THR A 91 6.91 7.32 16.44
C THR A 91 7.37 8.27 15.34
N GLU A 92 8.11 9.30 15.74
CA GLU A 92 8.68 10.31 14.83
C GLU A 92 10.02 9.88 14.22
N GLY A 93 10.23 8.58 14.01
CA GLY A 93 11.46 8.04 13.44
C GLY A 93 11.53 8.26 11.92
N ALA A 94 12.72 8.59 11.42
CA ALA A 94 12.93 8.78 9.97
C ALA A 94 12.62 7.52 9.16
N ARG A 95 12.89 6.34 9.74
CA ARG A 95 12.58 5.03 9.15
C ARG A 95 11.08 4.80 9.02
N GLU A 96 10.32 5.10 10.06
CA GLU A 96 8.87 4.94 10.13
C GLU A 96 8.18 5.89 9.14
N ARG A 97 8.62 7.15 9.08
CA ARG A 97 8.18 8.10 8.04
C ARG A 97 8.49 7.61 6.63
N GLY A 98 9.68 7.04 6.41
CA GLY A 98 10.07 6.42 5.14
C GLY A 98 9.13 5.28 4.74
N ARG A 99 8.78 4.41 5.68
CA ARG A 99 7.81 3.32 5.46
C ARG A 99 6.41 3.84 5.16
N ALA A 100 5.92 4.85 5.90
CA ALA A 100 4.60 5.44 5.63
C ALA A 100 4.52 6.05 4.22
N ARG A 101 5.58 6.73 3.77
CA ARG A 101 5.69 7.23 2.39
C ARG A 101 5.69 6.12 1.35
N ALA A 102 6.39 5.01 1.61
CA ALA A 102 6.38 3.85 0.72
C ALA A 102 4.99 3.23 0.60
N VAL A 103 4.27 3.07 1.72
CA VAL A 103 2.88 2.57 1.72
C VAL A 103 1.96 3.53 0.94
N ARG A 104 2.08 4.84 1.16
CA ARG A 104 1.30 5.85 0.41
C ARG A 104 1.48 5.68 -1.10
N ARG A 105 2.72 5.56 -1.58
CA ARG A 105 3.03 5.43 -3.01
C ARG A 105 2.60 4.09 -3.58
N LEU A 106 2.82 2.99 -2.86
CA LEU A 106 2.50 1.65 -3.36
C LEU A 106 1.00 1.45 -3.59
N PHE A 107 0.18 2.08 -2.76
CA PHE A 107 -1.28 1.94 -2.80
C PHE A 107 -1.98 3.20 -3.35
N ASP A 108 -1.25 4.12 -3.98
CA ASP A 108 -1.71 5.43 -4.47
C ASP A 108 -2.72 6.09 -3.52
N LEU A 109 -2.30 6.35 -2.28
CA LEU A 109 -3.16 6.89 -1.21
C LEU A 109 -3.18 8.42 -1.16
N ASP A 110 -2.87 9.08 -2.27
CA ASP A 110 -2.81 10.54 -2.36
C ASP A 110 -4.20 11.19 -2.32
N GLU A 111 -4.24 12.49 -2.06
CA GLU A 111 -5.49 13.28 -2.08
C GLU A 111 -6.08 13.28 -3.49
N VAL A 112 -7.32 12.80 -3.61
CA VAL A 112 -8.25 13.15 -4.70
C VAL A 112 -9.19 14.21 -4.17
#